data_AF-A0A924W146-F1
#
_entry.id   AF-A0A924W146-F1
#
_cell.length_a   1.000
_cell.length_b   1.000
_cell.length_c   1.000
_cell.angle_alpha   90.00
_cell.angle_beta   90.00
_cell.angle_gamma   90.00
#
_symmetry.space_group_name_H-M   'P 1'
#
loop_
_entity.id
_entity.type
_entity.pdbx_description
1 polymer ?
#
loop_
_entity_poly.entity_id
_entity_poly.type
_entity_poly.pdbx_seq_one_letter_code
_entity_poly.pdbx_strand_id
1 'polypeptide(L)'
;MDRRAFLAAAAACSVVSASTAQIARAQPMRRFGEAAAYSAQRNGASFMVVRHGVVLGEDYPGGGNPDMRYPIGAGTRLFAALLAASLAEDRLLTLDEPVALTLGDWGAHPLKSTISLRALLSGASGIAFGRARDRS
;
A
#
# COMPACT_ATOMS: atom_id res chain seq x y z
N MET A 1 -41.36 33.87 16.75
CA MET A 1 -40.29 32.91 16.38
C MET A 1 -40.50 32.52 14.94
N ASP A 2 -39.89 33.27 14.02
CA ASP A 2 -40.15 33.15 12.58
C ASP A 2 -39.40 31.96 11.97
N ARG A 3 -40.15 30.87 11.78
CA ARG A 3 -39.72 29.62 11.12
C ARG A 3 -39.20 29.80 9.68
N ARG A 4 -39.34 31.00 9.11
CA ARG A 4 -38.92 31.33 7.73
C ARG A 4 -37.49 31.87 7.63
N ALA A 5 -36.90 32.34 8.73
CA ALA A 5 -35.53 32.83 8.73
C ALA A 5 -34.47 31.70 8.83
N PHE A 6 -34.87 30.50 9.24
CA PHE A 6 -33.93 29.41 9.53
C PHE A 6 -33.50 28.59 8.30
N LEU A 7 -34.15 28.76 7.15
CA LEU A 7 -33.89 27.97 5.95
C LEU A 7 -32.96 28.65 4.92
N ALA A 8 -32.58 29.92 5.13
CA ALA A 8 -31.69 30.64 4.22
C ALA A 8 -30.20 30.60 4.60
N ALA A 9 -29.84 30.00 5.75
CA ALA A 9 -28.45 29.94 6.22
C ALA A 9 -27.73 28.60 5.90
N ALA A 10 -28.43 27.61 5.32
CA ALA A 10 -27.90 26.26 5.14
C ALA A 10 -27.26 25.97 3.77
N ALA A 11 -27.30 26.91 2.82
CA ALA A 11 -26.76 26.68 1.47
C ALA A 11 -25.33 27.20 1.24
N ALA A 12 -24.72 27.87 2.22
CA ALA A 12 -23.41 28.52 2.05
C ALA A 12 -22.22 27.75 2.65
N CYS A 13 -22.44 26.65 3.36
CA CYS A 13 -21.35 25.94 4.07
C CYS A 13 -20.88 24.63 3.42
N SER A 14 -21.36 24.26 2.24
CA SER A 14 -21.04 22.95 1.64
C SER A 14 -19.90 22.95 0.62
N VAL A 15 -19.13 24.05 0.48
CA VAL A 15 -18.08 24.14 -0.56
C VAL A 15 -16.63 24.08 -0.04
N VAL A 16 -16.40 23.88 1.25
CA VAL A 16 -15.04 23.78 1.82
C VAL A 16 -14.86 22.43 2.51
N SER A 17 -14.81 21.35 1.72
CA SER A 17 -14.14 20.13 2.21
C SER A 17 -13.68 19.18 1.10
N ALA A 18 -13.63 19.63 -0.15
CA ALA A 18 -12.94 18.89 -1.22
C ALA A 18 -11.47 19.32 -1.25
N SER A 19 -10.67 18.66 -0.41
CA SER A 19 -9.22 18.50 -0.53
C SER A 19 -8.45 19.59 -1.28
N THR A 20 -8.20 20.73 -0.61
CA THR A 20 -6.94 21.45 -0.84
C THR A 20 -5.81 20.67 -0.18
N ALA A 21 -5.58 19.42 -0.60
CA ALA A 21 -4.29 18.81 -0.36
C ALA A 21 -3.31 19.66 -1.17
N GLN A 22 -2.62 20.59 -0.50
CA GLN A 22 -1.56 21.35 -1.12
C GLN A 22 -0.64 20.34 -1.81
N ILE A 23 -0.47 20.47 -3.12
CA ILE A 23 0.54 19.70 -3.85
C ILE A 23 1.85 20.03 -3.16
N ALA A 24 2.35 19.07 -2.37
CA ALA A 24 3.57 19.25 -1.62
C ALA A 24 4.69 19.39 -2.65
N ARG A 25 5.21 20.61 -2.80
CA ARG A 25 6.37 20.86 -3.63
C ARG A 25 7.61 20.42 -2.87
N ALA A 26 8.46 19.63 -3.52
CA ALA A 26 9.74 19.21 -3.00
C ALA A 26 10.51 20.39 -2.39
N GLN A 27 10.88 20.24 -1.12
CA GLN A 27 11.73 21.19 -0.42
C GLN A 27 13.21 20.99 -0.82
N PRO A 28 14.08 22.00 -0.63
CA PRO A 28 15.48 21.90 -1.01
C PRO A 28 16.17 20.68 -0.37
N MET A 29 16.74 19.82 -1.22
CA MET A 29 17.31 18.52 -0.87
C MET A 29 18.53 18.58 0.08
N ARG A 30 19.05 19.78 0.40
CA ARG A 30 20.29 19.97 1.20
C ARG A 30 20.27 19.20 2.52
N ARG A 31 19.13 19.09 3.19
CA ARG A 31 19.01 18.35 4.45
C ARG A 31 19.12 16.83 4.29
N PHE A 32 18.85 16.31 3.09
CA PHE A 32 18.81 14.88 2.79
C PHE A 32 19.86 14.44 1.76
N GLY A 33 20.81 15.32 1.41
CA GLY A 33 21.76 15.10 0.33
C GLY A 33 22.63 13.84 0.52
N GLU A 34 23.09 13.57 1.74
CA GLU A 34 23.89 12.36 2.03
C GLU A 34 23.07 11.07 1.85
N ALA A 35 21.81 11.07 2.27
CA ALA A 35 20.92 9.92 2.11
C ALA A 35 20.54 9.68 0.64
N ALA A 36 20.28 10.75 -0.11
CA ALA A 36 20.06 10.69 -1.56
C ALA A 36 21.31 10.15 -2.28
N ALA A 37 22.49 10.68 -1.97
CA ALA A 37 23.76 10.21 -2.52
C ALA A 37 24.04 8.75 -2.19
N TYR A 38 23.77 8.31 -0.96
CA TYR A 38 23.89 6.90 -0.56
C TYR A 38 22.98 5.98 -1.38
N SER A 39 21.74 6.41 -1.64
CA SER A 39 20.77 5.68 -2.47
C SER A 39 21.26 5.58 -3.91
N ALA A 40 21.66 6.70 -4.51
CA ALA A 40 22.19 6.76 -5.86
C ALA A 40 23.43 5.88 -6.05
N GLN A 41 24.37 5.90 -5.10
CA GLN A 41 25.58 5.05 -5.11
C GLN A 41 25.26 3.55 -5.06
N ARG A 42 24.05 3.16 -4.62
CA ARG A 42 23.57 1.77 -4.58
C ARG A 42 22.61 1.43 -5.72
N ASN A 43 22.55 2.25 -6.75
CA ASN A 43 21.63 2.11 -7.87
C ASN A 43 20.15 2.16 -7.42
N GLY A 44 19.85 2.97 -6.41
CA GLY A 44 18.47 3.26 -6.02
C GLY A 44 17.71 3.93 -7.16
N ALA A 45 16.51 3.42 -7.46
CA ALA A 45 15.67 3.93 -8.55
C ALA A 45 15.12 5.35 -8.28
N SER A 46 14.73 5.62 -7.04
CA SER A 46 14.25 6.93 -6.58
C SER A 46 14.46 7.04 -5.07
N PHE A 47 14.57 8.26 -4.56
CA PHE A 47 14.65 8.56 -3.13
C PHE A 47 13.59 9.60 -2.78
N MET A 48 12.90 9.42 -1.65
CA MET A 48 11.88 10.38 -1.19
C MET A 48 11.77 10.34 0.34
N VAL A 49 11.64 11.51 0.96
CA VAL A 49 11.34 11.69 2.38
C VAL A 49 10.01 12.41 2.51
N VAL A 50 9.02 11.74 3.11
CA VAL A 50 7.68 12.29 3.33
C VAL A 50 7.40 12.35 4.82
N ARG A 51 6.86 13.48 5.29
CA ARG A 51 6.40 13.65 6.67
C ARG A 51 5.04 14.32 6.69
N HIS A 52 4.06 13.68 7.35
CA HIS A 52 2.68 14.17 7.41
C HIS A 52 2.08 14.48 6.03
N GLY A 53 2.36 13.62 5.03
CA GLY A 53 1.92 13.83 3.66
C GLY A 53 2.69 14.90 2.87
N VAL A 54 3.68 15.57 3.47
CA VAL A 54 4.50 16.58 2.80
C VAL A 54 5.83 15.99 2.36
N VAL A 55 6.15 16.11 1.07
CA VAL A 55 7.47 15.77 0.51
C VAL A 55 8.50 16.79 1.01
N LEU A 56 9.43 16.33 1.85
CA LEU A 56 10.51 17.13 2.41
C LEU A 56 11.79 17.09 1.56
N GLY A 57 11.90 16.13 0.64
CA GLY A 57 13.01 16.02 -0.30
C GLY A 57 12.86 14.74 -1.12
N GLU A 58 13.28 14.81 -2.38
CA GLU A 58 13.21 13.71 -3.33
C GLU A 58 14.36 13.81 -4.34
N ASP A 59 14.82 12.66 -4.85
CA ASP A 59 15.85 12.56 -5.88
C ASP A 59 15.52 11.43 -6.86
N TYR A 60 15.75 11.66 -8.15
CA TYR A 60 15.44 10.73 -9.25
C TYR A 60 16.65 10.56 -10.18
N PRO A 61 17.60 9.69 -9.84
CA PRO A 61 18.81 9.48 -10.63
C PRO A 61 18.53 8.90 -12.02
N GLY A 62 19.51 8.97 -12.92
CA GLY A 62 19.52 8.20 -14.17
C GLY A 62 18.42 8.56 -15.18
N GLY A 63 17.92 9.79 -15.16
CA GLY A 63 16.82 10.23 -16.02
C GLY A 63 15.42 9.83 -15.52
N GLY A 64 15.34 9.37 -14.26
CA GLY A 64 14.06 9.19 -13.57
C GLY A 64 13.29 10.49 -13.39
N ASN A 65 12.01 10.37 -13.05
CA ASN A 65 11.14 11.50 -12.76
C ASN A 65 10.04 11.07 -11.76
N PRO A 66 9.31 12.02 -11.14
CA PRO A 66 8.28 11.71 -10.15
C PRO A 66 7.17 10.76 -10.63
N ASP A 67 6.87 10.76 -11.93
CA ASP A 67 5.80 9.95 -12.53
C ASP A 67 6.29 8.59 -13.04
N MET A 68 7.60 8.33 -12.98
CA MET A 68 8.19 7.09 -13.47
C MET A 68 7.80 5.91 -12.57
N ARG A 69 7.26 4.86 -13.20
CA ARG A 69 6.84 3.65 -12.50
C ARG A 69 7.96 2.63 -12.49
N TYR A 70 8.25 2.09 -11.31
CA TYR A 70 9.22 1.00 -11.13
C TYR A 70 8.53 -0.28 -10.68
N PRO A 71 9.00 -1.46 -11.12
CA PRO A 71 8.52 -2.73 -10.59
C PRO A 71 8.92 -2.87 -9.12
N ILE A 72 7.95 -3.10 -8.24
CA ILE A 72 8.17 -3.26 -6.78
C ILE A 72 8.46 -4.72 -6.37
N GLY A 73 8.52 -5.64 -7.34
CA GLY A 73 8.90 -7.04 -7.14
C GLY A 73 8.08 -7.75 -6.06
N ALA A 74 8.78 -8.37 -5.10
CA ALA A 74 8.13 -9.05 -3.97
C ALA A 74 7.28 -8.11 -3.09
N GLY A 75 7.51 -6.79 -3.18
CA GLY A 75 6.68 -5.79 -2.53
C GLY A 75 5.21 -5.87 -2.94
N THR A 76 4.87 -6.35 -4.15
CA THR A 76 3.47 -6.51 -4.56
C THR A 76 2.67 -7.44 -3.64
N ARG A 77 3.32 -8.36 -2.91
CA ARG A 77 2.65 -9.31 -2.01
C ARG A 77 1.90 -8.64 -0.86
N LEU A 78 2.34 -7.47 -0.40
CA LEU A 78 1.67 -6.74 0.69
C LEU A 78 0.25 -6.30 0.31
N PHE A 79 -0.03 -6.10 -0.97
CA PHE A 79 -1.37 -5.72 -1.44
C PHE A 79 -2.40 -6.84 -1.26
N ALA A 80 -1.99 -8.10 -1.30
CA ALA A 80 -2.89 -9.21 -0.97
C ALA A 80 -3.31 -9.18 0.51
N ALA A 81 -2.37 -8.85 1.41
CA ALA A 81 -2.67 -8.70 2.83
C ALA A 81 -3.56 -7.49 3.10
N LEU A 82 -3.34 -6.37 2.39
CA LEU A 82 -4.20 -5.18 2.48
C LEU A 82 -5.62 -5.48 1.98
N LEU A 83 -5.77 -6.18 0.85
CA LEU A 83 -7.07 -6.60 0.33
C LEU A 83 -7.81 -7.49 1.33
N ALA A 84 -7.12 -8.48 1.91
CA ALA A 84 -7.73 -9.36 2.91
C ALA A 84 -8.16 -8.60 4.18
N ALA A 85 -7.40 -7.59 4.61
CA ALA A 85 -7.79 -6.72 5.72
C ALA A 85 -9.08 -5.95 5.41
N SER A 86 -9.21 -5.36 4.21
CA SER A 86 -10.44 -4.69 3.79
C SER A 86 -11.63 -5.65 3.73
N LEU A 87 -11.46 -6.86 3.20
CA LEU A 87 -12.52 -7.88 3.19
C LEU A 87 -12.91 -8.34 4.60
N ALA A 88 -11.96 -8.38 5.55
CA ALA A 88 -12.24 -8.69 6.94
C ALA A 88 -13.03 -7.55 7.63
N GLU A 89 -12.71 -6.29 7.35
CA GLU A 89 -13.48 -5.12 7.81
C GLU A 89 -14.92 -5.18 7.30
N ASP A 90 -15.11 -5.57 6.03
CA ASP A 90 -16.41 -5.76 5.40
C ASP A 90 -17.12 -7.06 5.82
N ARG A 91 -16.51 -7.87 6.70
CA ARG A 91 -17.02 -9.17 7.18
C ARG A 91 -17.28 -10.19 6.07
N LEU A 92 -16.53 -10.09 4.98
CA LEU A 92 -16.59 -11.04 3.85
C LEU A 92 -15.69 -12.26 4.07
N LEU A 93 -14.71 -12.16 4.97
CA LEU A 93 -13.85 -13.27 5.43
C LEU A 93 -13.43 -13.06 6.88
N THR A 94 -12.90 -14.11 7.51
CA THR A 94 -12.17 -14.01 8.78
C THR A 94 -10.72 -14.44 8.59
N LEU A 95 -9.75 -13.65 9.09
CA LEU A 95 -8.32 -13.97 8.90
C LEU A 95 -7.89 -15.32 9.52
N ASP A 96 -8.63 -15.81 10.52
CA ASP A 96 -8.35 -17.07 11.20
C ASP A 96 -9.10 -18.27 10.56
N GLU A 97 -9.89 -18.03 9.52
CA GLU A 97 -10.54 -19.11 8.77
C GLU A 97 -9.56 -19.85 7.86
N PRO A 98 -9.83 -21.12 7.52
CA PRO A 98 -8.98 -21.87 6.61
C PRO A 98 -9.01 -21.26 5.20
N VAL A 99 -7.83 -21.09 4.59
CA VAL A 99 -7.69 -20.53 3.25
C VAL A 99 -8.45 -21.32 2.18
N ALA A 100 -8.72 -22.61 2.41
CA ALA A 100 -9.51 -23.43 1.49
C ALA A 100 -10.97 -22.96 1.33
N LEU A 101 -11.50 -22.12 2.24
CA LEU A 101 -12.80 -21.47 2.04
C LEU A 101 -12.76 -20.42 0.94
N THR A 102 -11.60 -19.79 0.73
CA THR A 102 -11.37 -18.81 -0.36
C THR A 102 -10.78 -19.48 -1.61
N LEU A 103 -9.82 -20.38 -1.44
CA LEU A 103 -9.13 -21.12 -2.50
C LEU A 103 -9.65 -22.56 -2.53
N GLY A 104 -10.81 -22.77 -3.16
CA GLY A 104 -11.50 -24.07 -3.16
C GLY A 104 -10.62 -25.25 -3.59
N ASP A 105 -9.71 -25.05 -4.55
CA ASP A 105 -8.74 -26.07 -5.01
C ASP A 105 -7.82 -26.59 -3.90
N TRP A 106 -7.65 -25.85 -2.81
CA TRP A 106 -6.81 -26.26 -1.67
C TRP A 106 -7.54 -27.18 -0.69
N GLY A 107 -8.86 -27.30 -0.80
CA GLY A 107 -9.68 -28.13 0.09
C GLY A 107 -9.29 -29.62 0.07
N ALA A 108 -8.83 -30.13 -1.08
CA ALA A 108 -8.42 -31.52 -1.23
C ALA A 108 -7.03 -31.85 -0.66
N HIS A 109 -6.22 -30.84 -0.33
CA HIS A 109 -4.83 -31.06 0.07
C HIS A 109 -4.69 -31.05 1.60
N PRO A 110 -4.22 -32.14 2.23
CA PRO A 110 -4.34 -32.35 3.69
C PRO A 110 -3.65 -31.29 4.54
N LEU A 111 -2.53 -30.72 4.07
CA LEU A 111 -1.82 -29.66 4.78
C LEU A 111 -2.23 -28.24 4.36
N LYS A 112 -2.79 -28.05 3.16
CA LYS A 112 -3.08 -26.71 2.64
C LYS A 112 -4.48 -26.27 3.07
N SER A 113 -5.39 -27.22 3.23
CA SER A 113 -6.76 -26.99 3.65
C SER A 113 -6.87 -26.47 5.08
N THR A 114 -5.84 -26.63 5.91
CA THR A 114 -5.84 -26.25 7.33
C THR A 114 -5.11 -24.93 7.62
N ILE A 115 -4.44 -24.35 6.62
CA ILE A 115 -3.70 -23.09 6.77
C ILE A 115 -4.70 -21.95 6.92
N SER A 116 -4.56 -21.13 7.96
CA SER A 116 -5.36 -19.92 8.08
C SER A 116 -4.92 -18.84 7.08
N LEU A 117 -5.85 -17.98 6.65
CA LEU A 117 -5.54 -16.81 5.82
C LEU A 117 -4.42 -15.96 6.45
N ARG A 118 -4.45 -15.76 7.77
CA ARG A 118 -3.41 -15.05 8.53
C ARG A 118 -2.03 -15.67 8.34
N ALA A 119 -1.91 -16.99 8.53
CA ALA A 119 -0.62 -17.69 8.42
C ALA A 119 -0.08 -17.64 6.98
N LEU A 120 -0.96 -17.73 5.98
CA LEU A 120 -0.55 -17.59 4.58
C LEU A 120 -0.03 -16.17 4.28
N LEU A 121 -0.81 -15.15 4.64
CA LEU A 121 -0.49 -13.75 4.31
C LEU A 121 0.72 -13.21 5.09
N SER A 122 0.97 -13.73 6.29
CA SER A 122 2.17 -13.40 7.08
C SER A 122 3.41 -14.19 6.68
N GLY A 123 3.31 -15.11 5.71
CA GLY A 123 4.41 -15.99 5.33
C GLY A 123 4.80 -17.04 6.38
N ALA A 124 3.91 -17.30 7.35
CA ALA A 124 4.14 -18.24 8.46
C ALA A 124 3.43 -19.60 8.25
N SER A 125 2.94 -19.88 7.04
CA SER A 125 2.18 -21.08 6.71
C SER A 125 3.01 -22.36 6.63
N GLY A 126 4.34 -22.24 6.57
CA GLY A 126 5.24 -23.39 6.37
C GLY A 126 5.20 -24.00 4.97
N ILE A 127 4.49 -23.38 4.01
CA ILE A 127 4.49 -23.85 2.62
C ILE A 127 5.87 -23.63 2.01
N ALA A 128 6.51 -24.73 1.63
CA ALA A 128 7.70 -24.69 0.79
C ALA A 128 7.28 -24.50 -0.67
N PHE A 129 7.75 -23.43 -1.31
CA PHE A 129 7.75 -23.35 -2.76
C PHE A 129 8.98 -24.09 -3.26
N GLY A 130 8.78 -25.22 -3.93
CA GLY A 130 9.89 -25.90 -4.60
C GLY A 130 10.58 -24.91 -5.54
N ARG A 131 11.89 -24.68 -5.37
CA ARG A 131 12.66 -24.07 -6.46
C ARG A 131 12.44 -24.98 -7.66
N ALA A 132 11.90 -24.44 -8.75
CA ALA A 132 12.01 -25.09 -10.04
C ALA A 132 13.51 -25.31 -10.28
N ARG A 133 13.99 -26.53 -10.04
CA ARG A 133 15.34 -26.95 -10.43
C ARG A 133 15.38 -26.87 -11.95
N ASP A 134 16.51 -26.33 -12.42
CA ASP A 134 16.94 -26.20 -13.80
C ASP A 134 16.23 -27.13 -14.80
N ARG A 135 15.57 -26.52 -15.78
CA ARG A 135 15.46 -27.15 -17.10
C ARG A 135 16.68 -26.67 -17.89
N SER A 136 17.77 -27.42 -17.76
CA SER A 136 18.85 -27.49 -18.75
C SER A 136 18.33 -28.10 -20.05
#